data_AF-A0A2I8A6V2-F1
#
_entry.id   AF-A0A2I8A6V2-F1
#
_cell.length_a   1.000
_cell.length_b   1.000
_cell.length_c   1.000
_cell.angle_alpha   90.00
_cell.angle_beta   90.00
_cell.angle_gamma   90.00
#
_symmetry.space_group_name_H-M   'P 1'
#
loop_
_entity.id
_entity.type
_entity.pdbx_description
1 polymer ?
#
loop_
_entity_poly.entity_id
_entity_poly.type
_entity_poly.pdbx_seq_one_letter_code
_entity_poly.pdbx_strand_id
1 'polypeptide(L)' 'MKPQPDYTTTTRPGDHGTYTSHLPSTSVSHAWGRVSDQSRGELIYVVEMRQREYEEQECSLFSNIETFFVEEERHQLR' A
#
# COMPACT_ATOMS: atom_id res chain seq x y z
N MET A 1 -5.11 18.83 -5.10
CA MET A 1 -5.40 17.62 -4.31
C MET A 1 -4.98 16.42 -5.16
N LYS A 2 -4.20 15.49 -4.62
CA LYS A 2 -4.00 14.20 -5.30
C LYS A 2 -5.36 13.48 -5.38
N PRO A 3 -5.70 12.80 -6.49
CA PRO A 3 -6.90 11.98 -6.53
C PRO A 3 -6.79 10.96 -5.39
N GLN A 4 -7.76 10.95 -4.48
CA GLN A 4 -7.87 9.85 -3.53
C GLN A 4 -8.25 8.62 -4.36
N PRO A 5 -7.54 7.51 -4.20
CA PRO A 5 -7.92 6.29 -4.90
C PRO A 5 -9.34 5.91 -4.46
N ASP A 6 -10.22 5.64 -5.41
CA ASP A 6 -11.58 5.15 -5.14
C ASP A 6 -11.50 3.68 -4.71
N TYR A 7 -11.10 3.48 -3.46
CA TYR A 7 -11.07 2.17 -2.83
C TYR A 7 -12.51 1.74 -2.50
N THR A 8 -13.00 0.69 -3.18
CA THR A 8 -14.23 0.01 -2.76
C THR A 8 -13.98 -0.73 -1.45
N THR A 9 -14.41 -0.14 -0.33
CA THR A 9 -14.29 -0.73 1.01
C THR A 9 -15.61 -1.33 1.48
N THR A 10 -15.56 -2.50 2.10
CA THR A 10 -16.72 -3.11 2.77
C THR A 10 -16.56 -2.99 4.28
N THR A 11 -17.49 -2.31 4.94
CA THR A 11 -17.54 -2.19 6.41
C THR A 11 -18.68 -3.04 6.95
N ARG A 12 -18.41 -3.83 7.98
CA ARG A 12 -19.42 -4.67 8.66
C ARG A 12 -19.33 -4.48 10.17
N PRO A 13 -20.46 -4.54 10.89
CA PRO A 13 -20.42 -4.60 12.35
C PRO A 13 -19.69 -5.89 12.78
N GLY A 14 -18.84 -5.75 13.79
CA GLY A 14 -18.13 -6.83 14.46
C GLY A 14 -18.64 -7.05 15.88
N ASP A 15 -17.90 -7.83 16.67
CA ASP A 15 -18.27 -8.13 18.05
C ASP A 15 -18.08 -6.92 18.97
N HIS A 16 -18.80 -6.92 20.10
CA HIS A 16 -18.67 -5.90 21.16
C HIS A 16 -18.84 -4.44 20.71
N GLY A 17 -19.67 -4.20 19.68
CA GLY A 17 -19.93 -2.84 19.17
C GLY A 17 -18.77 -2.27 18.35
N THR A 18 -17.93 -3.12 17.78
CA THR A 18 -16.86 -2.73 16.87
C THR A 18 -17.31 -2.81 15.40
N TYR A 19 -16.49 -2.27 14.51
CA TYR A 19 -16.66 -2.33 13.06
C TYR A 19 -15.37 -2.84 12.42
N THR A 20 -15.53 -3.67 11.41
CA THR A 20 -14.43 -4.22 10.61
C THR A 20 -14.58 -3.75 9.17
N SER A 21 -13.55 -3.12 8.64
CA SER A 21 -13.46 -2.71 7.23
C SER A 21 -12.41 -3.52 6.50
N HIS A 22 -12.68 -3.92 5.26
CA HIS A 22 -11.74 -4.60 4.38
C HIS A 22 -11.93 -4.22 2.91
N LEU A 23 -10.91 -4.46 2.09
CA LEU A 23 -10.96 -4.34 0.64
C LEU A 23 -11.36 -5.69 0.03
N PRO A 24 -12.48 -5.80 -0.72
CA PRO A 24 -12.87 -7.06 -1.35
C PRO A 24 -11.84 -7.57 -2.36
N SER A 25 -11.11 -6.64 -2.99
CA SER A 25 -10.09 -6.92 -4.00
C SER A 25 -8.76 -7.41 -3.42
N THR A 26 -8.54 -7.30 -2.10
CA THR A 26 -7.28 -7.74 -1.48
C THR A 26 -7.56 -8.53 -0.19
N SER A 27 -7.01 -9.74 -0.11
CA SER A 27 -7.23 -10.63 1.05
C SER A 27 -6.51 -10.18 2.34
N VAL A 28 -5.74 -9.10 2.28
CA VAL A 28 -4.62 -8.90 3.21
C VAL A 28 -4.89 -7.84 4.27
N SER A 29 -5.87 -6.95 4.08
CA SER A 29 -6.05 -5.79 4.97
C SER A 29 -7.45 -5.74 5.58
N HIS A 30 -7.49 -5.94 6.89
CA HIS A 30 -8.66 -5.67 7.73
C HIS A 30 -8.28 -4.60 8.74
N ALA A 31 -9.14 -3.63 8.95
CA ALA A 31 -8.98 -2.62 9.99
C ALA A 31 -10.22 -2.55 10.87
N TRP A 32 -10.01 -2.32 12.16
CA TRP A 32 -11.06 -2.31 13.17
C TRP A 32 -11.23 -0.91 13.78
N GLY A 33 -12.44 -0.57 14.19
CA GLY A 33 -12.74 0.68 14.87
C GLY A 33 -13.99 0.57 15.74
N ARG A 34 -14.15 1.49 16.70
CA ARG A 34 -15.38 1.58 17.51
C ARG A 34 -16.56 2.16 16.73
N VAL A 35 -16.26 2.88 15.65
CA VAL A 35 -17.24 3.41 14.69
C VAL A 35 -16.81 3.06 13.28
N SER A 36 -17.77 2.96 12.36
CA SER A 36 -17.55 2.59 10.96
C SER A 36 -16.45 3.42 10.31
N ASP A 37 -16.51 4.74 10.49
CA ASP A 37 -15.61 5.70 9.86
C ASP A 37 -14.18 5.54 10.36
N GLN A 38 -14.00 5.20 11.65
CA GLN A 38 -12.69 4.89 12.20
C GLN A 38 -12.12 3.64 11.52
N SER A 39 -12.88 2.56 11.46
CA SER A 39 -12.42 1.32 10.82
C SER A 39 -12.05 1.54 9.34
N ARG A 40 -12.78 2.41 8.64
CA ARG A 40 -12.52 2.76 7.23
C ARG A 40 -11.28 3.64 7.09
N GLY A 41 -11.12 4.65 7.94
CA GLY A 41 -9.96 5.54 7.94
C GLY A 41 -8.65 4.78 8.18
N GLU A 42 -8.64 3.90 9.17
CA GLU A 42 -7.49 3.03 9.46
C GLU A 42 -7.15 2.11 8.27
N LEU A 43 -8.17 1.55 7.60
CA LEU A 43 -7.96 0.73 6.40
C LEU A 43 -7.29 1.54 5.29
N ILE A 44 -7.80 2.75 5.02
CA ILE A 44 -7.25 3.63 3.98
C ILE A 44 -5.81 4.00 4.31
N TYR A 45 -5.53 4.39 5.55
CA TYR A 45 -4.18 4.75 5.99
C TYR A 45 -3.17 3.64 5.77
N VAL A 46 -3.49 2.40 6.15
CA VAL A 46 -2.60 1.24 5.94
C VAL A 46 -2.39 0.94 4.46
N VAL A 47 -3.43 1.08 3.65
CA VAL A 47 -3.34 0.84 2.20
C VAL A 47 -2.47 1.90 1.53
N GLU A 48 -2.65 3.18 1.87
CA GLU A 48 -1.81 4.27 1.35
C GLU A 48 -0.34 4.11 1.77
N MET A 49 -0.11 3.71 3.02
CA MET A 49 1.23 3.45 3.55
C MET A 49 1.91 2.31 2.78
N ARG A 50 1.22 1.17 2.59
CA ARG A 50 1.76 0.04 1.81
C ARG A 50 1.98 0.40 0.34
N GLN A 51 1.08 1.18 -0.26
CA GLN A 51 1.23 1.64 -1.65
C GLN A 51 2.51 2.46 -1.81
N ARG A 52 2.79 3.37 -0.87
CA ARG A 52 4.04 4.13 -0.85
C ARG A 52 5.26 3.21 -0.70
N GLU A 53 5.22 2.24 0.22
CA GLU A 53 6.32 1.29 0.40
C GLU A 53 6.60 0.49 -0.88
N TYR A 54 5.56 0.09 -1.60
CA TYR A 54 5.69 -0.62 -2.87
C TYR A 54 6.31 0.28 -3.96
N GLU A 55 5.84 1.52 -4.10
CA GLU A 55 6.42 2.50 -5.03
C GLU A 55 7.89 2.80 -4.73
N GLU A 56 8.25 2.94 -3.45
CA GLU A 56 9.64 3.15 -3.02
C GLU A 56 10.52 1.93 -3.32
N GLN A 57 10.00 0.71 -3.12
CA GLN A 57 10.71 -0.52 -3.47
C GLN A 57 10.89 -0.69 -4.98
N GLU A 58 9.84 -0.43 -5.78
CA GLU A 58 9.96 -0.46 -7.24
C GLU A 58 10.99 0.55 -7.73
N CYS A 59 10.94 1.81 -7.24
CA CYS A 59 11.96 2.82 -7.56
C CYS A 59 13.38 2.37 -7.18
N SER A 60 13.55 1.76 -6.01
CA SER A 60 14.84 1.23 -5.56
C SER A 60 15.33 0.11 -6.48
N LEU A 61 14.45 -0.82 -6.88
CA LEU A 61 14.80 -1.89 -7.82
C LEU A 61 15.27 -1.33 -9.17
N PHE A 62 14.56 -0.35 -9.74
CA PHE A 62 14.96 0.28 -11.00
C PHE A 62 16.31 1.00 -10.89
N SER A 63 16.57 1.72 -9.79
CA SER A 63 17.86 2.39 -9.57
C SER A 63 19.04 1.42 -9.43
N ASN A 64 18.82 0.27 -8.78
CA ASN A 64 19.84 -0.76 -8.66
C ASN A 64 20.16 -1.35 -10.04
N ILE A 65 19.13 -1.68 -10.85
CA ILE A 65 19.32 -2.21 -12.20
C ILE A 65 20.11 -1.23 -13.08
N GLU A 66 19.77 0.05 -13.06
CA GLU A 66 20.50 1.08 -13.82
C GLU A 66 21.98 1.18 -13.38
N THR A 67 22.24 1.11 -12.07
CA THR A 67 23.61 1.13 -11.53
C THR A 67 24.43 -0.07 -12.00
N PHE A 68 23.84 -1.28 -12.00
CA PHE A 68 24.50 -2.50 -12.50
C PHE A 68 24.91 -2.39 -13.97
N PHE A 69 24.04 -1.86 -14.84
CA PHE A 69 24.37 -1.70 -16.27
C PHE A 69 25.49 -0.67 -16.50
N VAL A 70 25.47 0.45 -15.78
CA VAL A 70 26.50 1.49 -15.90
C VAL A 70 27.87 0.99 -15.41
N GLU A 71 27.92 0.22 -14.32
CA GLU A 71 29.18 -0.36 -13.83
C GLU A 71 29.73 -1.44 -14.76
N GLU A 72 28.85 -2.28 -15.35
CA GLU A 72 29.24 -3.34 -16.28
C GLU A 72 29.81 -2.77 -17.59
N GLU A 73 29.20 -1.74 -18.18
CA GLU A 73 29.75 -1.05 -19.36
C GLU A 73 31.13 -0.43 -19.08
N ARG A 74 31.34 0.14 -17.88
CA ARG A 74 32.64 0.71 -17.49
C ARG A 74 33.72 -0.35 -17.29
N HIS A 75 33.34 -1.56 -16.90
CA HIS A 75 34.27 -2.68 -16.75
C HIS A 75 34.64 -3.34 -18.08
N GLN A 76 33.75 -3.31 -19.07
CA GLN A 76 33.98 -3.84 -20.43
C GLN A 76 34.83 -2.91 -21.31
N LEU A 77 35.01 -1.65 -20.91
CA LEU A 77 35.80 -0.63 -21.62
C LEU A 77 37.25 -0.47 -21.10
N ARG A 78 37.72 -1.34 -20.20
CA ARG A 78 39.11 -1.39 -19.70
C ARG A 78 39.84 -2.62 -20.22
#